data_AF-F7HX07-F1
#
_entry.id   AF-F7HX07-F1
#
_cell.length_a   1.000
_cell.length_b   1.000
_cell.length_c   1.000
_cell.angle_alpha   90.00
_cell.angle_beta   90.00
_cell.angle_gamma   90.00
#
_symmetry.space_group_name_H-M   'P 1'
#
loop_
_entity.id
_entity.type
_entity.pdbx_description
1 polymer ?
#
loop_
_entity_poly.entity_id
_entity_poly.type
_entity_poly.pdbx_seq_one_letter_code
_entity_poly.pdbx_strand_id
1 'polypeptide(L)'
;MKLLMVFMLVALPLHCYADSGCKLLEDVVEKTINSDVSIPEYKELLQDFIDSDAAAEAMGKFKQCFLSQSHRTLKNFGLMMHTMYDSIWCNIKSN
;
A
#
# COMPACT_ATOMS: atom_id res chain seq x y z
N MET A 1 -39.26 3.39 7.67
CA MET A 1 -38.14 2.83 8.47
C MET A 1 -37.46 1.60 7.87
N LYS A 2 -38.06 0.88 6.89
CA LYS A 2 -37.38 -0.23 6.19
C LYS A 2 -36.30 0.23 5.19
N LEU A 3 -36.55 1.32 4.46
CA LEU A 3 -35.62 1.85 3.45
C LEU A 3 -34.28 2.30 4.06
N LEU A 4 -34.30 2.99 5.21
CA LEU A 4 -33.08 3.41 5.92
C LEU A 4 -32.23 2.22 6.37
N MET A 5 -32.84 1.14 6.86
CA MET A 5 -32.10 -0.08 7.22
C MET A 5 -31.49 -0.77 6.00
N VAL A 6 -32.21 -0.80 4.87
CA VAL A 6 -31.68 -1.36 3.61
C VAL A 6 -30.47 -0.56 3.11
N PHE A 7 -30.52 0.79 3.16
CA PHE A 7 -29.37 1.62 2.79
C PHE A 7 -28.16 1.44 3.71
N MET A 8 -28.38 1.34 5.03
CA MET A 8 -27.32 1.04 5.98
C MET A 8 -26.68 -0.33 5.68
N LEU A 9 -27.48 -1.37 5.45
CA LEU A 9 -27.00 -2.72 5.14
C LEU A 9 -26.24 -2.83 3.82
N VAL A 10 -26.51 -1.95 2.84
CA VAL A 10 -25.74 -1.86 1.58
C VAL A 10 -24.45 -1.08 1.75
N ALA A 11 -24.40 -0.11 2.68
CA ALA A 11 -23.18 0.63 3.02
C ALA A 11 -22.22 -0.15 3.93
N LEU A 12 -22.73 -1.04 4.78
CA LEU A 12 -21.93 -1.89 5.67
C LEU A 12 -20.85 -2.73 4.94
N PRO A 13 -21.15 -3.47 3.85
CA PRO A 13 -20.12 -4.21 3.11
C PRO A 13 -19.11 -3.30 2.39
N LEU A 14 -19.45 -2.04 2.12
CA LEU A 14 -18.51 -1.04 1.59
C LEU A 14 -17.59 -0.47 2.68
N HIS A 15 -17.99 -0.55 3.95
CA HIS A 15 -17.15 -0.20 5.11
C HIS A 15 -16.28 -1.38 5.59
N CYS A 16 -16.36 -2.54 4.92
CA CYS A 16 -15.56 -3.73 5.20
C CYS A 16 -14.41 -3.95 4.20
N TYR A 17 -14.07 -2.95 3.37
CA TYR A 17 -12.75 -2.95 2.73
C TYR A 17 -11.72 -2.64 3.80
N ALA A 18 -10.93 -3.64 4.13
CA ALA A 18 -9.90 -3.49 5.14
C ALA A 18 -8.67 -2.97 4.42
N ASP A 19 -8.43 -1.68 4.63
CA ASP A 19 -7.20 -1.06 4.17
C ASP A 19 -6.01 -1.56 5.01
N SER A 20 -4.81 -1.09 4.69
CA SER A 20 -3.61 -1.45 5.45
C SER A 20 -3.69 -1.05 6.94
N GLY A 21 -4.63 -0.16 7.30
CA GLY A 21 -4.75 0.45 8.62
C GLY A 21 -3.70 1.53 8.87
N CYS A 22 -2.84 1.83 7.89
CA CYS A 22 -1.75 2.79 7.97
C CYS A 22 -1.58 3.53 6.64
N LYS A 23 -2.04 4.77 6.57
CA LYS A 23 -1.99 5.57 5.35
C LYS A 23 -0.58 5.69 4.74
N LEU A 24 0.44 5.81 5.60
CA LEU A 24 1.82 5.85 5.16
C LEU A 24 2.24 4.58 4.40
N LEU A 25 1.79 3.40 4.85
CA LEU A 25 2.12 2.14 4.20
C LEU A 25 1.46 2.04 2.83
N GLU A 26 0.20 2.45 2.70
CA GLU A 26 -0.50 2.54 1.41
C GLU A 26 0.24 3.47 0.44
N ASP A 27 0.62 4.66 0.89
CA ASP A 27 1.31 5.65 0.08
C ASP A 27 2.69 5.14 -0.37
N VAL A 28 3.40 4.42 0.50
CA VAL A 28 4.67 3.75 0.16
C VAL A 28 4.44 2.70 -0.92
N VAL A 29 3.47 1.80 -0.76
CA VAL A 29 3.17 0.77 -1.77
C VAL A 29 2.80 1.39 -3.11
N GLU A 30 1.93 2.40 -3.11
CA GLU A 30 1.51 3.12 -4.32
C GLU A 30 2.72 3.75 -5.02
N LYS A 31 3.55 4.49 -4.29
CA LYS A 31 4.75 5.13 -4.85
C LYS A 31 5.84 4.12 -5.21
N THR A 32 5.92 2.96 -4.58
CA THR A 32 6.84 1.87 -4.96
C THR A 32 6.50 1.34 -6.34
N ILE A 33 5.23 1.02 -6.61
CA ILE A 33 4.81 0.40 -7.88
C ILE A 33 4.56 1.39 -9.02
N ASN A 34 4.50 2.70 -8.74
CA ASN A 34 4.36 3.73 -9.76
C ASN A 34 5.68 3.92 -10.53
N SER A 35 5.66 3.71 -11.85
CA SER A 35 6.82 3.87 -12.74
C SER A 35 7.26 5.33 -12.90
N ASP A 36 6.36 6.28 -12.63
CA ASP A 36 6.59 7.71 -12.84
C ASP A 36 7.28 8.35 -11.62
N VAL A 37 7.27 7.65 -10.47
CA VAL A 37 7.96 8.08 -9.25
C VAL A 37 9.45 7.79 -9.38
N SER A 38 10.25 8.86 -9.32
CA SER A 38 11.71 8.77 -9.41
C SER A 38 12.34 8.18 -8.13
N ILE A 39 13.59 7.68 -8.23
CA ILE A 39 14.33 7.20 -7.05
C ILE A 39 14.52 8.31 -5.99
N PRO A 40 14.92 9.55 -6.34
CA PRO A 40 15.02 10.62 -5.35
C PRO A 40 13.68 10.92 -4.66
N GLU A 41 12.58 11.01 -5.42
CA GLU A 41 11.25 11.25 -4.86
C GLU A 41 10.82 10.11 -3.91
N TYR A 42 11.14 8.86 -4.26
CA TYR A 42 10.86 7.72 -3.38
C TYR A 42 11.69 7.75 -2.09
N LYS A 43 12.94 8.21 -2.13
CA LYS A 43 13.75 8.38 -0.92
C LYS A 43 13.24 9.51 -0.05
N GLU A 44 12.75 10.60 -0.65
CA GLU A 44 12.15 11.72 0.07
C GLU A 44 10.91 11.29 0.85
N LEU A 45 10.06 10.44 0.27
CA LEU A 45 8.91 9.83 0.96
C LEU A 45 9.32 9.09 2.25
N LEU A 46 10.49 8.45 2.24
CA LEU A 46 10.98 7.58 3.31
C LEU A 46 12.10 8.22 4.13
N GLN A 47 12.34 9.53 4.00
CA GLN A 47 13.49 10.20 4.61
C GLN A 47 13.54 10.01 6.13
N ASP A 48 12.39 10.00 6.80
CA ASP A 48 12.29 9.81 8.26
C ASP A 48 12.74 8.41 8.71
N PHE A 49 12.85 7.46 7.78
CA PHE A 49 13.30 6.08 8.00
C PHE A 49 14.70 5.80 7.44
N ILE A 50 15.35 6.80 6.83
CA ILE A 50 16.69 6.70 6.27
C ILE A 50 17.67 7.35 7.25
N ASP A 51 18.30 6.52 8.08
CA ASP A 51 19.21 6.95 9.14
C ASP A 51 20.70 6.95 8.74
N SER A 52 21.00 6.49 7.52
CA SER A 52 22.36 6.25 7.05
C SER A 52 22.45 6.23 5.51
N ASP A 53 23.65 6.47 4.99
CA ASP A 53 23.93 6.36 3.56
C ASP A 53 23.65 4.94 3.03
N ALA A 54 23.93 3.92 3.86
CA ALA A 54 23.63 2.54 3.52
C ALA A 54 22.12 2.29 3.37
N ALA A 55 21.29 2.83 4.29
CA ALA A 55 19.83 2.76 4.16
C ALA A 55 19.34 3.52 2.92
N ALA A 56 19.92 4.70 2.64
CA ALA A 56 19.60 5.49 1.46
C ALA A 56 19.94 4.73 0.17
N GLU A 57 21.09 4.04 0.12
CA GLU A 57 21.48 3.21 -1.02
C GLU A 57 20.54 2.01 -1.19
N ALA A 58 20.22 1.33 -0.09
CA ALA A 58 19.28 0.21 -0.08
C ALA A 58 17.89 0.62 -0.60
N MET A 59 17.36 1.76 -0.18
CA MET A 59 16.07 2.26 -0.70
C MET A 59 16.14 2.63 -2.17
N GLY A 60 17.27 3.16 -2.64
CA GLY A 60 17.47 3.41 -4.07
C GLY A 60 17.45 2.13 -4.90
N LYS A 61 18.17 1.11 -4.45
CA LYS A 61 18.19 -0.22 -5.09
C LYS A 61 16.83 -0.90 -5.03
N PHE A 62 16.12 -0.77 -3.92
CA PHE A 62 14.76 -1.29 -3.75
C PHE A 62 13.81 -0.67 -4.79
N LYS A 63 13.77 0.66 -4.91
CA LYS A 63 12.95 1.32 -5.94
C LYS A 63 13.36 0.94 -7.35
N GLN A 64 14.66 0.88 -7.63
CA GLN A 64 15.18 0.46 -8.94
C GLN A 64 14.72 -0.96 -9.33
N CYS A 65 14.59 -1.86 -8.36
CA CYS A 65 14.06 -3.21 -8.58
C CYS A 65 12.62 -3.19 -9.09
N PHE A 66 11.77 -2.30 -8.56
CA PHE A 66 10.40 -2.14 -9.04
C PHE A 66 10.34 -1.45 -10.41
N LEU A 67 11.19 -0.44 -10.65
CA LEU A 67 11.28 0.23 -11.95
C LEU A 67 11.71 -0.71 -13.08
N SER A 68 12.40 -1.82 -12.78
CA SER A 68 12.76 -2.83 -13.77
C SER A 68 11.68 -3.90 -14.01
N GLN A 69 10.57 -3.87 -13.27
CA GLN A 69 9.49 -4.83 -13.43
C GLN A 69 8.55 -4.46 -14.58
N SER A 70 7.88 -5.47 -15.14
CA SER A 70 6.83 -5.24 -16.13
C SER A 70 5.60 -4.57 -15.50
N HIS A 71 4.85 -3.79 -16.28
CA HIS A 71 3.57 -3.21 -15.84
C HIS A 71 2.61 -4.26 -15.25
N ARG A 72 2.55 -5.47 -15.85
CA ARG A 72 1.75 -6.58 -15.33
C ARG A 72 2.22 -7.02 -13.94
N THR A 73 3.53 -7.11 -13.72
CA THR A 73 4.09 -7.47 -12.41
C THR A 73 3.75 -6.43 -11.36
N LEU A 74 3.91 -5.13 -11.68
CA LEU A 74 3.59 -4.03 -10.78
C LEU A 74 2.10 -4.01 -10.39
N LYS A 75 1.22 -4.21 -11.38
CA LYS A 75 -0.23 -4.33 -11.14
C LYS A 75 -0.58 -5.53 -10.25
N ASN A 76 0.05 -6.68 -10.49
CA ASN A 76 -0.17 -7.88 -9.68
C ASN A 76 0.35 -7.72 -8.25
N PHE A 77 1.46 -7.00 -8.06
CA PHE A 77 1.94 -6.66 -6.72
C PHE A 77 0.93 -5.79 -5.97
N GLY A 78 0.40 -4.74 -6.60
CA GLY A 78 -0.66 -3.92 -5.99
C GLY A 78 -1.89 -4.75 -5.60
N LEU A 79 -2.35 -5.63 -6.49
CA LEU A 79 -3.47 -6.54 -6.19
C LEU A 79 -3.16 -7.49 -5.02
N MET A 80 -1.94 -8.01 -4.96
CA MET A 80 -1.48 -8.85 -3.85
C MET A 80 -1.51 -8.08 -2.52
N MET A 81 -1.00 -6.84 -2.49
CA MET A 81 -1.02 -5.99 -1.28
C MET A 81 -2.46 -5.74 -0.81
N HIS A 82 -3.36 -5.32 -1.70
CA HIS A 82 -4.77 -5.13 -1.37
C HIS A 82 -5.43 -6.43 -0.86
N THR A 83 -5.17 -7.56 -1.50
CA THR A 83 -5.69 -8.86 -1.05
C THR A 83 -5.21 -9.22 0.35
N MET A 84 -3.97 -8.85 0.71
CA MET A 84 -3.45 -9.07 2.06
C MET A 84 -4.14 -8.16 3.08
N TYR A 85 -4.33 -6.88 2.77
CA TYR A 85 -5.04 -5.93 3.63
C TYR A 85 -6.49 -6.36 3.88
N ASP A 86 -7.19 -6.77 2.83
CA ASP A 86 -8.56 -7.28 2.89
C ASP A 86 -8.69 -8.66 3.57
N SER A 87 -7.57 -9.33 3.89
CA SER A 87 -7.61 -10.65 4.50
C SER A 87 -8.08 -10.60 5.96
N ILE A 88 -8.75 -11.67 6.39
CA ILE A 88 -9.13 -11.83 7.80
C ILE A 88 -7.92 -11.75 8.74
N TRP A 89 -6.73 -12.12 8.26
CA TRP A 89 -5.50 -12.17 9.04
C TRP A 89 -4.92 -10.80 9.33
N CYS A 90 -5.05 -9.85 8.39
CA CYS A 90 -4.66 -8.45 8.62
C CYS A 90 -5.62 -7.74 9.58
N ASN A 91 -6.87 -8.19 9.63
CA ASN A 91 -7.90 -7.64 10.52
C ASN A 91 -7.84 -8.18 11.96
N ILE A 92 -6.97 -9.16 12.26
CA ILE A 92 -6.77 -9.63 13.64
C ILE A 92 -5.98 -8.57 14.38
N LYS A 93 -6.63 -7.86 15.32
CA LYS A 93 -5.91 -7.03 16.29
C LYS A 93 -5.00 -7.94 17.12
N SER A 94 -3.70 -7.69 17.07
CA SER A 94 -2.76 -8.31 18.00
C SER A 94 -3.15 -7.87 19.41
N ASN A 95 -3.74 -8.79 20.19
CA ASN A 95 -4.04 -8.59 21.61
C ASN A 95 -2.75 -8.61 22.43
#